data_AF-A0A4Z0NXH7-F1
#
_entry.id   AF-A0A4Z0NXH7-F1
#
_cell.length_a   1.000
_cell.length_b   1.000
_cell.length_c   1.000
_cell.angle_alpha   90.00
_cell.angle_beta   90.00
_cell.angle_gamma   90.00
#
_symmetry.space_group_name_H-M   'P 1'
#
loop_
_entity.id
_entity.type
_entity.pdbx_description
1 polymer ?
#
loop_
_entity_poly.entity_id
_entity_poly.type
_entity_poly.pdbx_seq_one_letter_code
_entity_poly.pdbx_strand_id
1 'polypeptide(L)'
;MSYQKNKKLFPFFRQLAFPLRIFLLILVVSVFIVAALAQYLSASFEDYLASHVRDMAMNQAKIIASNDSIIAAVKNRDYKRLAIIANKLQRGTDFDYVVIGDRHSIRLYHPNPEKIGYPMQFTKPGALE
;
A
#
# COMPACT_ATOMS: atom_id res chain seq x y z
N MET A 1 32.74 57.11 -21.89
CA MET A 1 33.39 55.84 -22.26
C MET A 1 32.83 54.75 -21.36
N SER A 2 32.01 53.84 -21.88
CA SER A 2 31.85 52.43 -21.46
C SER A 2 30.55 51.87 -22.05
N TYR A 3 30.71 50.96 -23.01
CA TYR A 3 29.67 50.31 -23.79
C TYR A 3 29.25 49.03 -23.05
N GLN A 4 28.09 49.03 -22.41
CA GLN A 4 27.56 47.84 -21.73
C GLN A 4 26.98 46.87 -22.76
N LYS A 5 27.76 45.83 -23.03
CA LYS A 5 27.50 44.75 -23.98
C LYS A 5 26.27 43.97 -23.53
N ASN A 6 25.15 44.23 -24.19
CA ASN A 6 23.89 43.53 -24.01
C ASN A 6 24.12 42.02 -24.28
N LYS A 7 24.24 41.21 -23.23
CA LYS A 7 24.39 39.76 -23.33
C LYS A 7 23.06 39.20 -23.85
N LYS A 8 22.93 39.10 -25.18
CA LYS A 8 21.85 38.38 -25.84
C LYS A 8 21.90 36.94 -25.35
N LEU A 9 21.06 36.61 -24.38
CA LEU A 9 21.16 35.35 -23.63
C LEU A 9 20.84 34.12 -24.48
N PHE A 10 20.32 34.26 -25.71
CA PHE A 10 19.96 33.12 -26.54
C PHE A 10 20.09 33.37 -28.05
N PRO A 11 21.31 33.38 -28.63
CA PRO A 11 21.48 33.44 -30.09
C PRO A 11 21.13 32.11 -30.80
N PHE A 12 21.10 31.00 -30.05
CA PHE A 12 20.93 29.65 -30.58
C PHE A 12 19.55 29.40 -31.23
N PHE A 13 18.48 29.99 -30.71
CA PHE A 13 17.12 29.70 -31.20
C PHE A 13 16.75 30.41 -32.52
N ARG A 14 17.55 31.37 -32.98
CA ARG A 14 17.26 32.12 -34.22
C ARG A 14 17.63 31.37 -35.51
N GLN A 15 18.53 30.38 -35.43
CA GLN A 15 19.00 29.61 -36.60
C GLN A 15 18.29 28.26 -36.79
N LEU A 16 17.45 27.84 -35.83
CA LEU A 16 16.70 26.59 -35.94
C LEU A 16 15.58 26.73 -37.00
N ALA A 17 15.48 25.76 -37.89
CA ALA A 17 14.39 25.64 -38.85
C ALA A 17 13.03 25.62 -38.15
N PHE A 18 12.01 26.21 -38.76
CA PHE A 18 10.66 26.32 -38.18
C PHE A 18 10.09 24.99 -37.65
N PRO A 19 10.23 23.84 -38.34
CA PRO A 19 9.75 22.55 -37.83
C PRO A 19 10.44 22.13 -36.52
N LEU A 20 11.73 22.44 -36.37
CA LEU A 20 12.51 22.07 -35.18
C LEU A 20 12.11 22.89 -33.95
N ARG A 21 11.70 24.14 -34.13
CA ARG A 21 11.19 24.97 -33.03
C ARG A 21 9.88 24.41 -32.47
N ILE A 22 8.97 24.01 -33.36
CA ILE A 22 7.70 23.40 -32.97
C ILE A 22 7.95 22.05 -32.30
N PHE A 23 8.83 21.22 -32.86
CA PHE A 23 9.22 19.96 -32.23
C PHE A 23 9.76 20.16 -30.81
N LEU A 24 10.68 21.11 -30.61
CA LEU A 24 11.23 21.41 -29.28
C LEU A 24 10.16 21.92 -28.30
N LEU A 25 9.21 22.74 -28.75
CA LEU A 25 8.10 23.20 -27.91
C LEU A 25 7.22 22.02 -27.47
N ILE A 26 6.84 21.16 -28.40
CA ILE A 26 6.04 19.96 -28.10
C ILE A 26 6.82 19.03 -27.16
N LEU A 27 8.11 18.84 -27.37
CA LEU A 27 8.97 18.03 -26.51
C LEU A 27 8.99 18.55 -25.08
N VAL A 28 9.22 19.86 -24.90
CA VAL A 28 9.26 20.48 -23.57
C VAL A 28 7.91 20.36 -22.87
N VAL A 29 6.81 20.64 -23.57
CA VAL A 29 5.46 20.50 -23.01
C VAL A 29 5.17 19.04 -22.64
N SER A 30 5.53 18.09 -23.51
CA SER A 30 5.34 16.66 -23.27
C SER A 30 6.11 16.20 -22.03
N VAL A 31 7.40 16.55 -21.90
CA VAL A 31 8.20 16.23 -20.73
C VAL A 31 7.59 16.84 -19.46
N PHE A 32 7.11 18.08 -19.54
CA PHE A 32 6.48 18.75 -18.40
C PHE A 32 5.19 18.04 -17.95
N ILE A 33 4.34 17.63 -18.90
CA ILE A 33 3.10 16.88 -18.61
C ILE A 33 3.44 15.53 -17.97
N VAL A 34 4.38 14.77 -18.54
CA VAL A 34 4.79 13.47 -18.00
C VAL A 34 5.36 13.62 -16.60
N ALA A 35 6.20 14.63 -16.35
CA ALA A 35 6.77 14.90 -15.03
C ALA A 35 5.69 15.28 -14.00
N ALA A 36 4.75 16.16 -14.37
CA ALA A 36 3.64 16.53 -13.50
C ALA A 36 2.76 15.33 -13.16
N LEU A 37 2.46 14.48 -14.14
CA LEU A 37 1.67 13.27 -13.91
C LEU A 37 2.40 12.26 -13.02
N ALA A 38 3.71 12.06 -13.23
CA ALA A 38 4.52 11.18 -12.41
C ALA A 38 4.54 11.64 -10.94
N GLN A 39 4.70 12.95 -10.71
CA GLN A 39 4.64 13.54 -9.36
C GLN A 39 3.27 13.35 -8.72
N TYR A 40 2.20 13.65 -9.45
CA TYR A 40 0.83 13.47 -8.97
C TYR A 40 0.53 12.02 -8.58
N LEU A 41 0.88 11.07 -9.46
CA LEU A 41 0.69 9.65 -9.20
C LEU A 41 1.53 9.20 -8.01
N SER A 42 2.80 9.57 -7.94
CA SER A 42 3.68 9.18 -6.83
C SER A 42 3.17 9.68 -5.49
N ALA A 43 2.71 10.93 -5.41
CA ALA A 43 2.17 11.50 -4.18
C ALA A 43 0.82 10.86 -3.78
N SER A 44 0.01 10.48 -4.76
CA SER A 44 -1.31 9.89 -4.52
C SER A 44 -1.23 8.39 -4.20
N PHE A 45 -0.28 7.66 -4.78
CA PHE A 45 -0.24 6.21 -4.75
C PHE A 45 -0.12 5.63 -3.34
N GLU A 46 0.75 6.21 -2.52
CA GLU A 46 1.03 5.71 -1.17
C GLU A 46 -0.22 5.77 -0.27
N ASP A 47 -0.95 6.88 -0.31
CA ASP A 47 -2.11 7.11 0.55
C ASP A 47 -3.35 6.33 0.09
N TYR A 48 -3.64 6.28 -1.21
CA TYR A 48 -4.89 5.69 -1.69
C TYR A 48 -4.91 4.17 -1.60
N LEU A 49 -3.82 3.49 -1.98
CA LEU A 49 -3.80 2.03 -1.96
C LEU A 49 -3.70 1.51 -0.52
N ALA A 50 -2.82 2.10 0.29
CA ALA A 50 -2.59 1.64 1.65
C ALA A 50 -3.80 1.86 2.55
N SER A 51 -4.48 3.02 2.45
CA SER A 51 -5.65 3.30 3.27
C SER A 51 -6.83 2.39 2.93
N HIS A 52 -7.11 2.18 1.64
CA HIS A 52 -8.27 1.39 1.23
C HIS A 52 -8.13 -0.09 1.60
N VAL A 53 -6.96 -0.68 1.35
CA VAL A 53 -6.67 -2.07 1.74
C VAL A 53 -6.70 -2.23 3.26
N ARG A 54 -6.10 -1.28 4.00
CA ARG A 54 -6.14 -1.26 5.47
C ARG A 54 -7.57 -1.20 6.01
N ASP A 55 -8.39 -0.32 5.46
CA ASP A 55 -9.75 -0.10 5.94
C ASP A 55 -10.63 -1.33 5.63
N MET A 56 -10.45 -1.95 4.46
CA MET A 56 -11.09 -3.22 4.11
C MET A 56 -10.67 -4.34 5.07
N ALA A 57 -9.37 -4.52 5.30
CA ALA A 57 -8.84 -5.54 6.20
C ALA A 57 -9.35 -5.36 7.64
N MET A 58 -9.34 -4.12 8.14
CA MET A 58 -9.87 -3.77 9.46
C MET A 58 -11.38 -4.04 9.56
N ASN A 59 -12.16 -3.68 8.53
CA ASN A 59 -13.60 -3.91 8.53
C ASN A 59 -13.92 -5.41 8.61
N GLN A 60 -13.24 -6.21 7.79
CA GLN A 60 -13.42 -7.66 7.81
C GLN A 60 -12.94 -8.28 9.14
N ALA A 61 -11.84 -7.80 9.72
CA ALA A 61 -11.38 -8.25 11.02
C ALA A 61 -12.42 -7.97 12.12
N LYS A 62 -13.09 -6.81 12.09
CA LYS A 62 -14.19 -6.49 13.02
C LYS A 62 -15.39 -7.43 12.84
N ILE A 63 -15.79 -7.69 11.59
CA ILE A 63 -16.90 -8.61 11.29
C ILE A 63 -16.58 -10.01 11.85
N ILE A 64 -15.38 -10.52 11.56
CA ILE A 64 -14.93 -11.82 12.05
C ILE A 64 -14.87 -11.84 13.58
N ALA A 65 -14.28 -10.83 14.21
CA ALA A 65 -14.16 -10.76 15.67
C ALA A 65 -15.51 -10.63 16.39
N SER A 66 -16.54 -10.10 15.72
CA SER A 66 -17.90 -9.98 16.25
C SER A 66 -18.72 -11.29 16.21
N ASN A 67 -18.20 -12.35 15.58
CA ASN A 67 -18.91 -13.62 15.45
C ASN A 67 -18.95 -14.39 16.78
N ASP A 68 -20.15 -14.75 17.26
CA ASP A 68 -20.35 -15.48 18.52
C ASP A 68 -19.59 -16.80 18.61
N SER A 69 -19.47 -17.54 17.50
CA SER A 69 -18.70 -18.80 17.47
C SER A 69 -17.21 -18.56 17.67
N ILE A 70 -16.68 -17.45 17.17
CA ILE A 70 -15.28 -17.05 17.39
C ILE A 70 -15.09 -16.61 18.83
N ILE A 71 -15.98 -15.76 19.35
CA ILE A 71 -15.94 -15.29 20.73
C ILE A 71 -15.96 -16.47 21.70
N ALA A 72 -16.87 -17.43 21.51
CA ALA A 72 -16.96 -18.63 22.34
C ALA A 72 -15.70 -19.50 22.25
N ALA A 73 -15.17 -19.72 21.04
CA ALA A 73 -13.98 -20.53 20.84
C ALA A 73 -12.72 -19.88 21.45
N VAL A 74 -12.59 -18.54 21.37
CA VAL A 74 -11.50 -17.80 22.04
C VAL A 74 -11.62 -17.89 23.56
N LYS A 75 -12.82 -17.67 24.12
CA LYS A 75 -13.06 -17.74 25.58
C LYS A 75 -12.72 -19.12 26.15
N ASN A 76 -13.07 -20.18 25.43
CA ASN A 76 -12.83 -21.55 25.84
C ASN A 76 -11.43 -22.08 25.44
N ARG A 77 -10.61 -21.25 24.79
CA ARG A 77 -9.33 -21.67 24.17
C ARG A 77 -9.48 -22.93 23.32
N ASP A 78 -10.55 -23.02 22.55
CA ASP A 78 -10.84 -24.16 21.67
C ASP A 78 -10.05 -24.04 20.36
N TYR A 79 -8.77 -24.45 20.43
CA TYR A 79 -7.84 -24.42 19.30
C TYR A 79 -8.37 -25.16 18.06
N LYS A 80 -9.06 -26.30 18.26
CA LYS A 80 -9.60 -27.11 17.16
C LYS A 80 -10.73 -26.37 16.46
N ARG A 81 -11.66 -25.79 17.22
CA ARG A 81 -12.78 -25.04 16.65
C ARG A 81 -12.31 -23.76 15.96
N LEU A 82 -11.33 -23.06 16.53
CA LEU A 82 -10.70 -21.90 15.88
C LEU A 82 -10.07 -22.26 14.53
N ALA A 83 -9.36 -23.40 14.46
CA ALA A 83 -8.79 -23.87 13.19
C ALA A 83 -9.87 -24.19 12.14
N ILE A 84 -10.99 -24.81 12.54
CA ILE A 84 -12.11 -25.09 11.62
C ILE A 84 -12.72 -23.79 11.10
N ILE A 85 -12.93 -22.80 11.97
CA ILE A 85 -13.50 -21.51 11.58
C ILE A 85 -12.54 -20.76 10.66
N ALA A 86 -11.25 -20.68 11.01
CA ALA A 86 -10.23 -20.01 10.21
C ALA A 86 -10.07 -20.64 8.81
N ASN A 87 -10.06 -21.97 8.73
CA ASN A 87 -10.01 -22.69 7.44
C ASN A 87 -11.27 -22.47 6.58
N LYS A 88 -12.43 -22.16 7.19
CA LYS A 88 -13.62 -21.76 6.43
C LYS A 88 -13.50 -20.32 5.95
N LEU A 89 -13.01 -19.42 6.79
CA LEU A 89 -12.79 -18.01 6.43
C LEU A 89 -11.81 -17.89 5.25
N GLN A 90 -10.64 -18.53 5.34
CA GLN A 90 -9.62 -18.49 4.27
C GLN A 90 -10.13 -18.95 2.90
N ARG A 91 -11.06 -19.91 2.85
CA ARG A 91 -11.62 -20.39 1.57
C ARG A 91 -12.62 -19.43 0.94
N GLY A 92 -13.16 -18.50 1.70
CA GLY A 92 -14.18 -17.54 1.25
C GLY A 92 -13.67 -16.10 1.13
N THR A 93 -12.38 -15.86 1.34
CA THR A 93 -11.78 -14.52 1.41
C THR A 93 -10.42 -14.47 0.74
N ASP A 94 -10.07 -13.34 0.13
CA ASP A 94 -8.76 -13.09 -0.48
C ASP A 94 -7.70 -12.62 0.54
N PHE A 95 -7.65 -13.25 1.71
CA PHE A 95 -6.63 -12.93 2.73
C PHE A 95 -5.41 -13.82 2.58
N ASP A 96 -4.22 -13.21 2.66
CA ASP A 96 -2.95 -13.94 2.72
C ASP A 96 -2.87 -14.83 3.96
N TYR A 97 -3.34 -14.33 5.11
CA TYR A 97 -3.39 -15.09 6.36
C TYR A 97 -4.35 -14.50 7.39
N VAL A 98 -4.70 -15.31 8.39
CA VAL A 98 -5.49 -14.89 9.57
C VAL A 98 -4.81 -15.39 10.83
N VAL A 99 -4.67 -14.53 11.83
CA VAL A 99 -4.19 -14.89 13.17
C VAL A 99 -5.29 -14.53 14.17
N ILE A 100 -5.60 -15.46 15.08
CA ILE A 100 -6.57 -15.23 16.15
C ILE A 100 -5.81 -15.32 17.47
N GLY A 101 -5.97 -14.35 18.35
CA GLY A 101 -5.34 -14.37 19.66
C GLY A 101 -6.28 -14.01 20.80
N ASP A 102 -5.78 -14.19 22.01
CA ASP A 102 -6.49 -13.83 23.24
C ASP A 102 -6.20 -12.38 23.68
N ARG A 103 -6.78 -11.98 24.80
CA ARG A 103 -6.61 -10.63 25.40
C ARG A 103 -5.16 -10.31 25.79
N HIS A 104 -4.29 -11.31 25.93
CA HIS A 104 -2.86 -11.15 26.22
C HIS A 104 -2.01 -11.20 24.95
N SER A 105 -2.64 -11.10 23.78
CA SER A 105 -1.98 -11.17 22.47
C SER A 105 -1.27 -12.51 22.23
N ILE A 106 -1.70 -13.59 22.89
CA ILE A 106 -1.20 -14.93 22.63
C ILE A 106 -1.97 -15.52 21.45
N ARG A 107 -1.24 -16.04 20.46
CA ARG A 107 -1.84 -16.69 19.28
C ARG A 107 -2.58 -17.97 19.70
N LEU A 108 -3.88 -18.01 19.48
CA LEU A 108 -4.72 -19.21 19.60
C LEU A 108 -4.90 -19.93 18.26
N TYR A 109 -4.71 -19.22 17.15
CA TYR A 109 -4.63 -19.81 15.82
C TYR A 109 -3.58 -19.06 14.99
N HIS A 110 -2.84 -19.81 14.19
CA HIS A 110 -1.90 -19.30 13.20
C HIS A 110 -1.82 -20.30 12.04
N PRO A 111 -1.65 -19.86 10.77
CA PRO A 111 -1.53 -20.78 9.63
C PRO A 111 -0.37 -21.76 9.78
N ASN A 112 0.75 -21.29 10.34
CA ASN A 112 1.83 -22.15 10.84
C ASN A 112 1.53 -22.59 12.29
N PRO A 113 1.23 -23.88 12.55
CA PRO A 113 0.87 -24.37 13.89
C PRO A 113 1.98 -24.20 14.93
N GLU A 114 3.25 -24.18 14.52
CA GLU A 114 4.40 -24.02 15.43
C GLU A 114 4.44 -22.64 16.10
N LYS A 115 3.72 -21.65 15.56
CA LYS A 115 3.63 -20.29 16.09
C LYS A 115 2.50 -20.12 17.11
N ILE A 116 1.63 -21.12 17.28
CA ILE A 116 0.54 -21.09 18.26
C ILE A 116 1.12 -21.07 19.68
N GLY A 117 0.54 -20.27 20.58
CA GLY A 117 1.01 -20.12 21.95
C GLY A 117 2.08 -19.04 22.15
N TYR A 118 2.68 -18.53 21.07
CA TYR A 118 3.61 -17.40 21.14
C TYR A 118 2.87 -16.05 21.06
N PRO A 119 3.45 -14.98 21.64
CA PRO A 119 2.94 -13.63 21.46
C PRO A 119 2.86 -13.21 19.99
N MET A 120 1.84 -12.45 19.64
CA MET A 120 1.74 -11.77 18.35
C MET A 120 2.91 -10.82 18.16
N GLN A 121 3.38 -10.73 16.91
CA GLN A 121 4.40 -9.77 16.50
C GLN A 121 3.71 -8.65 15.73
N PHE A 122 3.86 -7.40 16.18
CA PHE A 122 3.15 -6.25 15.64
C PHE A 122 4.04 -5.33 14.79
N THR A 123 5.31 -5.70 14.56
CA THR A 123 6.37 -4.77 14.15
C THR A 123 6.94 -4.96 12.74
N LYS A 124 6.16 -5.47 11.77
CA LYS A 124 6.59 -5.47 10.36
C LYS A 124 5.45 -5.05 9.41
N PRO A 125 5.64 -4.01 8.58
CA PRO A 125 4.79 -3.79 7.41
C PRO A 125 4.94 -5.00 6.48
N GLY A 126 3.84 -5.68 6.15
CA GLY A 126 3.85 -6.86 5.28
C GLY A 126 4.36 -8.15 5.95
N ALA A 127 3.91 -8.44 7.17
CA ALA A 127 4.33 -9.61 7.94
C ALA A 127 3.98 -10.95 7.24
N LEU A 128 4.85 -11.37 6.33
CA LEU A 128 5.11 -12.74 5.93
C LEU A 128 6.23 -13.27 6.86
N GLU A 129 5.85 -14.03 7.88
CA GLU A 129 6.72 -14.96 8.63
C GLU A 129 5.99 -16.28 8.90
#